data_AF-A0A2N5A403-F1
#
_entry.id   AF-A0A2N5A403-F1
#
_cell.length_a   1.000
_cell.length_b   1.000
_cell.length_c   1.000
_cell.angle_alpha   90.00
_cell.angle_beta   90.00
_cell.angle_gamma   90.00
#
_symmetry.space_group_name_H-M   'P 1'
#
loop_
_entity.id
_entity.type
_entity.pdbx_description
1 polymer ?
#
loop_
_entity_poly.entity_id
_entity_poly.type
_entity_poly.pdbx_seq_one_letter_code
_entity_poly.pdbx_strand_id
1 'polypeptide(L)'
;ADILNDPEASENDKYVALQFLRNSDIAAKGILPTCQDTGTAIIMGKKGQRVWTGGGDEAALAQGVYNTYIQDNLRYSQNAPLDMYKEVNTGTNLPAQIDLYATDGDEYKFLCIAKGGGSANKTYLYQETKALITPAKLKNYLVEKMRTLGTAACPPYHIAFVIGGTSAEATLKTVKLASTKYYDGLPTEGNE
;
A
#
# COMPACT_ATOMS: atom_id res chain seq x y z
N ALA A 1 13.88 3.09 -16.48
CA ALA A 1 13.05 2.90 -17.69
C ALA A 1 13.37 1.53 -18.30
N ASP A 2 13.55 0.53 -17.44
CA ASP A 2 14.47 -0.56 -17.75
C ASP A 2 13.80 -1.56 -18.70
N ILE A 3 12.49 -1.75 -18.55
CA ILE A 3 11.62 -2.52 -19.46
C ILE A 3 11.75 -2.06 -20.93
N LEU A 4 11.92 -0.75 -21.18
CA LEU A 4 12.00 -0.23 -22.55
C LEU A 4 13.31 -0.62 -23.26
N ASN A 5 14.37 -0.83 -22.48
CA ASN A 5 15.70 -1.15 -22.98
C ASN A 5 16.04 -2.64 -22.85
N ASP A 6 15.17 -3.42 -22.22
CA ASP A 6 15.37 -4.84 -22.00
C ASP A 6 15.10 -5.62 -23.30
N PRO A 7 16.11 -6.33 -23.85
CA PRO A 7 15.94 -7.14 -25.06
C PRO A 7 15.03 -8.36 -24.86
N GLU A 8 14.82 -8.80 -23.61
CA GLU A 8 13.92 -9.91 -23.28
C GLU A 8 12.46 -9.47 -23.06
N ALA A 9 12.22 -8.16 -22.89
CA ALA A 9 10.87 -7.63 -22.73
C ALA A 9 10.07 -7.75 -24.03
N SER A 10 8.82 -8.23 -23.91
CA SER A 10 7.93 -8.30 -25.06
C SER A 10 7.53 -6.91 -25.54
N GLU A 11 7.05 -6.80 -26.78
CA GLU A 11 6.54 -5.54 -27.31
C GLU A 11 5.33 -5.03 -26.51
N ASN A 12 4.53 -5.94 -25.93
CA ASN A 12 3.44 -5.57 -25.04
C ASN A 12 3.94 -4.98 -23.72
N ASP A 13 5.01 -5.54 -23.13
CA ASP A 13 5.59 -5.01 -21.89
C ASP A 13 6.12 -3.59 -22.12
N LYS A 14 6.84 -3.37 -23.22
CA LYS A 14 7.34 -2.06 -23.61
C LYS A 14 6.21 -1.07 -23.87
N TYR A 15 5.16 -1.50 -24.57
CA TYR A 15 3.99 -0.67 -24.83
C TYR A 15 3.29 -0.24 -23.54
N VAL A 16 3.00 -1.19 -22.65
CA VAL A 16 2.36 -0.92 -21.35
C VAL A 16 3.22 0.00 -20.49
N ALA A 17 4.53 -0.26 -20.39
CA ALA A 17 5.46 0.58 -19.64
C ALA A 17 5.48 2.02 -20.20
N LEU A 18 5.47 2.19 -21.52
CA LEU A 18 5.41 3.50 -22.15
C LEU A 18 4.10 4.24 -21.84
N GLN A 19 2.95 3.55 -21.81
CA GLN A 19 1.70 4.17 -21.41
C GLN A 19 1.72 4.64 -19.96
N PHE A 20 2.30 3.85 -19.03
CA PHE A 20 2.45 4.28 -17.64
C PHE A 20 3.36 5.50 -17.50
N LEU A 21 4.46 5.57 -18.25
CA LEU A 21 5.35 6.73 -18.24
C LEU A 21 4.65 7.99 -18.77
N ARG A 22 3.91 7.88 -19.88
CA ARG A 22 3.12 9.00 -20.42
C ARG A 22 2.01 9.45 -19.47
N ASN A 23 1.32 8.50 -18.85
CA ASN A 23 0.31 8.80 -17.84
C ASN A 23 0.92 9.53 -16.63
N SER A 24 2.13 9.13 -16.21
CA SER A 24 2.86 9.80 -15.14
C SER A 24 3.29 11.22 -15.51
N ASP A 25 3.72 11.45 -16.77
CA ASP A 25 4.02 12.80 -17.28
C ASP A 25 2.78 13.71 -17.28
N ILE A 26 1.61 13.17 -17.66
CA ILE A 26 0.34 13.90 -17.60
C ILE A 26 -0.02 14.23 -16.15
N ALA A 27 0.07 13.26 -15.24
CA ALA A 27 -0.28 13.44 -13.83
C ALA A 27 0.66 14.42 -13.11
N ALA A 28 1.94 14.48 -13.50
CA ALA A 28 2.92 15.41 -12.95
C ALA A 28 2.55 16.89 -13.17
N LYS A 29 1.63 17.19 -14.10
CA LYS A 29 1.10 18.54 -14.33
C LYS A 29 0.11 19.01 -13.25
N GLY A 30 -0.29 18.13 -12.33
CA GLY A 30 -1.08 18.47 -11.15
C GLY A 30 -2.59 18.67 -11.39
N ILE A 31 -3.09 18.38 -12.59
CA ILE A 31 -4.51 18.54 -12.92
C ILE A 31 -5.28 17.21 -12.79
N LEU A 32 -4.72 16.12 -13.32
CA LEU A 32 -5.33 14.79 -13.34
C LEU A 32 -4.53 13.84 -12.45
N PRO A 33 -5.18 12.99 -11.64
CA PRO A 33 -4.46 11.98 -10.86
C PRO A 33 -3.94 10.87 -11.78
N THR A 34 -2.87 10.19 -11.34
CA THR A 34 -2.27 9.05 -12.07
C THR A 34 -3.24 7.89 -12.26
N CYS A 35 -4.24 7.74 -11.39
CA CYS A 35 -5.22 6.65 -11.44
C CYS A 35 -6.61 7.20 -11.12
N GLN A 36 -7.64 6.63 -11.74
CA GLN A 36 -9.04 6.94 -11.39
C GLN A 36 -9.39 6.49 -9.96
N ASP A 37 -8.76 5.41 -9.50
CA ASP A 37 -8.83 4.99 -8.11
C ASP A 37 -7.75 5.73 -7.32
N THR A 38 -8.14 6.86 -6.75
CA THR A 38 -7.28 7.67 -5.88
C THR A 38 -7.03 7.02 -4.51
N GLY A 39 -7.69 5.90 -4.24
CA GLY A 39 -7.40 4.99 -3.13
C GLY A 39 -7.95 5.41 -1.78
N THR A 40 -7.82 4.50 -0.81
CA THR A 40 -8.05 4.80 0.61
C THR A 40 -6.83 5.51 1.18
N ALA A 41 -7.05 6.60 1.92
CA ALA A 41 -5.99 7.30 2.62
C ALA A 41 -5.59 6.51 3.88
N ILE A 42 -4.32 6.08 3.94
CA ILE A 42 -3.72 5.40 5.08
C ILE A 42 -2.54 6.24 5.58
N ILE A 43 -2.50 6.54 6.87
CA ILE A 43 -1.44 7.32 7.50
C ILE A 43 -0.89 6.51 8.67
N MET A 44 0.38 6.13 8.57
CA MET A 44 1.12 5.55 9.70
C MET A 44 2.02 6.63 10.30
N GLY A 45 1.73 7.05 11.53
CA GLY A 45 2.54 8.00 12.28
C GLY A 45 3.37 7.32 13.38
N LYS A 46 4.60 7.76 13.58
CA LYS A 46 5.48 7.38 14.70
C LYS A 46 5.87 8.65 15.47
N LYS A 47 5.24 8.84 16.62
CA LYS A 47 5.32 10.06 17.43
C LYS A 47 6.38 9.88 18.51
N GLY A 48 7.46 10.65 18.41
CA GLY A 48 8.48 10.73 19.44
C GLY A 48 7.92 11.23 20.77
N GLN A 49 8.41 10.69 21.89
CA GLN A 49 8.00 11.05 23.25
C GLN A 49 8.08 12.57 23.54
N ARG A 50 9.01 13.28 22.90
CA ARG A 50 9.21 14.74 23.05
C ARG A 50 8.42 15.58 22.03
N VAL A 51 7.52 14.95 21.26
CA VAL A 51 6.62 15.65 20.34
C VAL A 51 5.28 15.90 21.03
N TRP A 52 4.97 17.17 21.28
CA TRP A 52 3.70 17.59 21.87
C TRP A 52 2.87 18.38 20.86
N THR A 53 1.85 17.73 20.31
CA THR A 53 0.92 18.31 19.32
C THR A 53 -0.30 18.98 19.95
N GLY A 54 -0.50 18.82 21.26
CA GLY A 54 -1.74 19.21 21.93
C GLY A 54 -2.88 18.18 21.83
N GLY A 55 -2.64 17.03 21.17
CA GLY A 55 -3.64 16.00 20.93
C GLY A 55 -4.49 16.30 19.69
N GLY A 56 -5.50 15.46 19.44
CA GLY A 56 -6.36 15.60 18.25
C GLY A 56 -5.68 15.26 16.92
N ASP A 57 -4.53 14.57 16.96
CA ASP A 57 -3.70 14.23 15.81
C ASP A 57 -4.51 13.55 14.69
N GLU A 58 -5.36 12.59 15.04
CA GLU A 58 -6.23 11.89 14.07
C GLU A 58 -7.19 12.85 13.36
N ALA A 59 -7.81 13.79 14.09
CA ALA A 59 -8.72 14.76 13.51
C ALA A 59 -7.99 15.75 12.58
N ALA A 60 -6.80 16.22 12.99
CA ALA A 60 -5.97 17.10 12.17
C ALA A 60 -5.51 16.40 10.87
N LEU A 61 -5.10 15.14 10.96
CA LEU A 61 -4.72 14.33 9.81
C LEU A 61 -5.92 14.03 8.89
N ALA A 62 -7.07 13.67 9.46
CA ALA A 62 -8.30 13.45 8.71
C ALA A 62 -8.78 14.73 7.99
N GLN A 63 -8.62 15.90 8.63
CA GLN A 63 -8.93 17.19 7.99
C GLN A 63 -8.00 17.46 6.80
N GLY A 64 -6.72 17.11 6.91
CA GLY A 64 -5.79 17.19 5.78
C GLY A 64 -6.24 16.32 4.60
N VAL A 65 -6.62 15.06 4.87
CA VAL A 65 -7.18 14.16 3.85
C VAL A 65 -8.45 14.75 3.23
N TYR A 66 -9.40 15.22 4.06
CA TYR A 66 -10.62 15.85 3.58
C TYR A 66 -10.33 17.02 2.63
N ASN A 67 -9.44 17.93 3.04
CA ASN A 67 -9.09 19.11 2.26
C ASN A 67 -8.54 18.70 0.89
N THR A 68 -7.58 17.77 0.83
CA THR A 68 -7.01 17.28 -0.43
C THR A 68 -8.09 16.70 -1.34
N TYR A 69 -8.96 15.82 -0.83
CA TYR A 69 -9.98 15.17 -1.66
C TYR A 69 -11.08 16.12 -2.14
N ILE A 70 -11.39 17.17 -1.37
CA ILE A 70 -12.43 18.15 -1.72
C ILE A 70 -11.91 19.24 -2.66
N GLN A 71 -10.65 19.63 -2.52
CA GLN A 71 -10.06 20.75 -3.27
C GLN A 71 -9.45 20.30 -4.61
N ASP A 72 -8.99 19.05 -4.70
CA ASP A 72 -8.35 18.51 -5.89
C ASP A 72 -9.30 17.61 -6.71
N ASN A 73 -8.91 17.31 -7.96
CA ASN A 73 -9.68 16.46 -8.87
C ASN A 73 -9.52 14.96 -8.54
N LEU A 74 -9.90 14.55 -7.33
CA LEU A 74 -9.79 13.18 -6.83
C LEU A 74 -11.15 12.49 -6.71
N ARG A 75 -11.16 11.20 -6.34
CA ARG A 75 -12.38 10.37 -6.26
C ARG A 75 -12.74 10.00 -4.83
N TYR A 76 -14.01 10.15 -4.48
CA TYR A 76 -14.58 9.65 -3.22
C TYR A 76 -14.91 8.16 -3.32
N SER A 77 -14.09 7.32 -2.71
CA SER A 77 -14.10 5.87 -2.89
C SER A 77 -14.52 5.08 -1.66
N GLN A 78 -14.82 5.76 -0.54
CA GLN A 78 -15.26 5.10 0.70
C GLN A 78 -16.79 5.08 0.80
N ASN A 79 -17.32 3.93 1.17
CA ASN A 79 -18.72 3.73 1.49
C ASN A 79 -18.88 3.48 3.00
N ALA A 80 -19.86 4.14 3.61
CA ALA A 80 -20.26 3.89 4.99
C ALA A 80 -21.43 2.91 5.02
N PRO A 81 -21.36 1.83 5.83
CA PRO A 81 -22.49 0.92 6.00
C PRO A 81 -23.58 1.58 6.85
N LEU A 82 -24.79 1.66 6.30
CA LEU A 82 -25.99 2.10 7.04
C LEU A 82 -26.65 0.92 7.76
N ASP A 83 -26.65 -0.24 7.10
CA ASP A 83 -26.98 -1.54 7.65
C ASP A 83 -26.14 -2.63 6.94
N MET A 84 -26.47 -3.90 7.11
CA MET A 84 -25.72 -5.01 6.52
C MET A 84 -25.68 -4.99 4.98
N TYR A 85 -26.67 -4.38 4.33
CA TYR A 85 -26.83 -4.43 2.87
C TYR A 85 -26.89 -3.05 2.21
N LYS A 86 -27.15 -2.00 2.99
CA LYS A 86 -27.24 -0.62 2.51
C LYS A 86 -25.98 0.14 2.87
N GLU A 87 -25.43 0.80 1.86
CA GLU A 87 -24.28 1.68 2.00
C GLU A 87 -24.58 3.05 1.39
N VAL A 88 -23.82 4.05 1.82
CA VAL A 88 -23.81 5.37 1.20
C VAL A 88 -22.37 5.84 1.03
N ASN A 89 -22.05 6.46 -0.11
CA ASN A 89 -20.74 7.07 -0.31
C ASN A 89 -20.57 8.25 0.66
N THR A 90 -19.41 8.37 1.28
CA THR A 90 -19.17 9.44 2.26
C THR A 90 -18.99 10.82 1.63
N GLY A 91 -18.88 10.90 0.31
CA GLY A 91 -18.75 12.15 -0.46
C GLY A 91 -17.43 12.89 -0.23
N THR A 92 -16.49 12.27 0.48
CA THR A 92 -15.28 12.94 1.02
C THR A 92 -14.04 12.05 0.99
N ASN A 93 -14.20 10.77 0.63
CA ASN A 93 -13.19 9.71 0.76
C ASN A 93 -12.71 9.44 2.21
N LEU A 94 -13.39 9.98 3.23
CA LEU A 94 -13.20 9.58 4.62
C LEU A 94 -14.08 8.36 4.97
N PRO A 95 -13.77 7.59 6.03
CA PRO A 95 -12.64 7.77 6.95
C PRO A 95 -11.29 7.38 6.33
N ALA A 96 -10.23 8.03 6.81
CA ALA A 96 -8.86 7.58 6.59
C ALA A 96 -8.50 6.51 7.64
N GLN A 97 -7.62 5.58 7.29
CA GLN A 97 -6.97 4.71 8.28
C GLN A 97 -5.79 5.47 8.89
N ILE A 98 -5.82 5.73 10.20
CA ILE A 98 -4.78 6.48 10.89
C ILE A 98 -4.23 5.64 12.04
N ASP A 99 -2.99 5.18 11.89
CA ASP A 99 -2.30 4.35 12.88
C ASP A 99 -1.15 5.14 13.50
N LEU A 100 -1.31 5.58 14.76
CA LEU A 100 -0.31 6.37 15.47
C LEU A 100 0.41 5.52 16.53
N TYR A 101 1.72 5.40 16.39
CA TYR A 101 2.60 4.64 17.28
C TYR A 101 3.44 5.60 18.14
N ALA A 102 3.60 5.28 19.42
CA ALA A 102 4.55 5.96 20.28
C ALA A 102 5.97 5.45 20.01
N THR A 103 6.93 6.36 19.92
CA THR A 103 8.37 6.05 19.82
C THR A 103 9.17 6.99 20.72
N ASP A 104 10.45 6.70 20.90
CA ASP A 104 11.37 7.68 21.51
C ASP A 104 11.73 8.79 20.52
N GLY A 105 12.37 9.85 21.02
CA GLY A 105 12.85 10.96 20.20
C GLY A 105 11.98 12.21 20.24
N ASP A 106 12.35 13.19 19.44
CA ASP A 106 11.74 14.51 19.25
C ASP A 106 11.21 14.72 17.83
N GLU A 107 11.09 13.63 17.06
CA GLU A 107 10.58 13.65 15.69
C GLU A 107 9.22 12.97 15.58
N TYR A 108 8.40 13.46 14.64
CA TYR A 108 7.15 12.81 14.25
C TYR A 108 7.28 12.34 12.80
N LYS A 109 7.40 11.02 12.60
CA LYS A 109 7.63 10.42 11.27
C LYS A 109 6.34 9.86 10.71
N PHE A 110 6.11 10.05 9.42
CA PHE A 110 4.90 9.58 8.75
C PHE A 110 5.23 8.75 7.51
N LEU A 111 4.39 7.76 7.26
CA LEU A 111 4.22 7.12 5.96
C LEU A 111 2.77 7.32 5.54
N CYS A 112 2.56 8.10 4.48
CA CYS A 112 1.24 8.31 3.88
C CYS A 112 1.10 7.42 2.65
N ILE A 113 0.01 6.68 2.54
CA ILE A 113 -0.25 5.72 1.46
C ILE A 113 -1.65 6.00 0.91
N ALA A 114 -1.74 6.30 -0.39
CA ALA A 114 -2.98 6.29 -1.14
C ALA A 114 -3.16 4.88 -1.75
N LYS A 115 -3.84 3.98 -1.04
CA LYS A 115 -3.90 2.56 -1.43
C LYS A 115 -5.14 2.28 -2.29
N GLY A 116 -4.92 2.05 -3.57
CA GLY A 116 -5.98 1.62 -4.49
C GLY A 116 -6.58 0.27 -4.11
N GLY A 117 -7.90 0.15 -4.20
CA GLY A 117 -8.68 -1.01 -3.77
C GLY A 117 -8.31 -2.29 -4.52
N GLY A 118 -8.01 -2.20 -5.82
CA GLY A 118 -7.56 -3.34 -6.62
C GLY A 118 -6.29 -3.99 -6.03
N SER A 119 -5.31 -3.17 -5.64
CA SER A 119 -4.08 -3.66 -4.99
C SER A 119 -4.28 -4.05 -3.53
N ALA A 120 -5.24 -3.44 -2.82
CA ALA A 120 -5.59 -3.83 -1.46
C ALA A 120 -6.16 -5.26 -1.44
N ASN A 121 -7.04 -5.58 -2.39
CA ASN A 121 -7.66 -6.90 -2.59
C ASN A 121 -6.67 -8.00 -3.00
N LYS A 122 -5.45 -7.63 -3.39
CA LYS A 122 -4.33 -8.54 -3.68
C LYS A 122 -3.35 -8.69 -2.51
N THR A 123 -3.83 -8.44 -1.29
CA THR A 123 -3.14 -8.81 -0.06
C THR A 123 -3.74 -10.10 0.47
N TYR A 124 -2.95 -11.16 0.56
CA TYR A 124 -3.43 -12.49 0.95
C TYR A 124 -2.75 -12.99 2.23
N LEU A 125 -3.53 -13.67 3.07
CA LEU A 125 -3.04 -14.40 4.24
C LEU A 125 -3.16 -15.90 3.97
N TYR A 126 -2.08 -16.63 4.22
CA TYR A 126 -2.06 -18.08 4.14
C TYR A 126 -1.58 -18.66 5.47
N GLN A 127 -2.36 -19.55 6.05
CA GLN A 127 -2.00 -20.25 7.28
C GLN A 127 -1.26 -21.53 6.92
N GLU A 128 0.05 -21.53 7.14
CA GLU A 128 0.96 -22.61 6.75
C GLU A 128 1.70 -23.15 7.97
N THR A 129 2.40 -24.28 7.80
CA THR A 129 3.12 -24.94 8.90
C THR A 129 4.63 -24.98 8.63
N LYS A 130 5.41 -25.38 9.65
CA LYS A 130 6.86 -25.59 9.51
C LYS A 130 7.24 -26.50 8.33
N ALA A 131 6.35 -27.42 7.93
CA ALA A 131 6.59 -28.35 6.82
C ALA A 131 6.75 -27.66 5.45
N LEU A 132 6.30 -26.40 5.31
CA LEU A 132 6.48 -25.59 4.10
C LEU A 132 7.90 -24.99 3.99
N ILE A 133 8.55 -24.71 5.13
CA ILE A 133 9.82 -23.98 5.20
C ILE A 133 10.99 -24.92 4.92
N THR A 134 11.05 -25.38 3.67
CA THR A 134 12.19 -26.14 3.12
C THR A 134 12.54 -25.60 1.73
N PRO A 135 13.82 -25.66 1.31
CA PRO A 135 14.23 -25.17 -0.01
C PRO A 135 13.45 -25.80 -1.18
N ALA A 136 13.08 -27.08 -1.05
CA ALA A 136 12.36 -27.84 -2.08
C ALA A 136 10.89 -27.41 -2.25
N LYS A 137 10.25 -26.91 -1.19
CA LYS A 137 8.81 -26.60 -1.20
C LYS A 137 8.53 -25.11 -1.32
N LEU A 138 9.27 -24.29 -0.58
CA LEU A 138 8.95 -22.87 -0.42
C LEU A 138 8.96 -22.12 -1.75
N LYS A 139 9.98 -22.31 -2.59
CA LYS A 139 10.08 -21.61 -3.89
C LYS A 139 8.86 -21.92 -4.78
N ASN A 140 8.50 -23.21 -4.91
CA ASN A 140 7.39 -23.62 -5.76
C ASN A 140 6.06 -23.09 -5.23
N TYR A 141 5.88 -23.13 -3.91
CA TYR A 141 4.71 -22.55 -3.24
C TYR A 141 4.58 -21.04 -3.52
N LEU A 142 5.66 -20.27 -3.34
CA LEU A 142 5.64 -18.81 -3.58
C LEU A 142 5.31 -18.48 -5.04
N VAL A 143 5.89 -19.21 -5.99
CA VAL A 143 5.60 -19.05 -7.43
C VAL A 143 4.14 -19.37 -7.74
N GLU A 144 3.59 -20.44 -7.15
CA GLU A 144 2.17 -20.78 -7.29
C GLU A 144 1.27 -19.66 -6.77
N LYS A 145 1.52 -19.16 -5.55
CA LYS A 145 0.72 -18.07 -4.97
C LYS A 145 0.87 -16.76 -5.74
N MET A 146 2.07 -16.46 -6.23
CA MET A 146 2.31 -15.28 -7.07
C MET A 146 1.42 -15.28 -8.33
N ARG A 147 1.21 -16.43 -8.96
CA ARG A 147 0.33 -16.55 -10.15
C ARG A 147 -1.12 -16.18 -9.85
N THR A 148 -1.59 -16.43 -8.62
CA THR A 148 -2.97 -16.09 -8.20
C THR A 148 -3.24 -14.58 -8.15
N LEU A 149 -2.19 -13.74 -8.12
CA LEU A 149 -2.35 -12.29 -8.24
C LEU A 149 -2.99 -11.93 -9.58
N GLY A 150 -2.58 -12.62 -10.66
CA GLY A 150 -2.98 -12.33 -12.03
C GLY A 150 -2.57 -10.92 -12.46
N THR A 151 -3.30 -10.33 -13.40
CA THR A 151 -3.09 -8.96 -13.90
C THR A 151 -4.04 -7.94 -13.29
N ALA A 152 -4.87 -8.37 -12.33
CA ALA A 152 -6.01 -7.60 -11.82
C ALA A 152 -5.64 -6.41 -10.91
N ALA A 153 -4.37 -6.22 -10.56
CA ALA A 153 -3.90 -5.07 -9.79
C ALA A 153 -2.86 -4.23 -10.55
N CYS A 154 -2.94 -4.21 -11.88
CA CYS A 154 -2.13 -3.35 -12.75
C CYS A 154 -0.61 -3.58 -12.60
N PRO A 155 -0.06 -4.74 -13.01
CA PRO A 155 1.39 -4.94 -13.06
C PRO A 155 2.05 -3.89 -13.98
N PRO A 156 3.36 -3.60 -13.83
CA PRO A 156 4.37 -4.35 -13.07
C PRO A 156 4.28 -4.15 -11.55
N TYR A 157 4.44 -5.24 -10.80
CA TYR A 157 4.25 -5.25 -9.34
C TYR A 157 5.52 -4.97 -8.55
N HIS A 158 5.37 -4.26 -7.43
CA HIS A 158 6.24 -4.42 -6.27
C HIS A 158 5.70 -5.56 -5.41
N ILE A 159 6.27 -6.76 -5.58
CA ILE A 159 5.83 -7.97 -4.87
C ILE A 159 6.54 -8.05 -3.52
N ALA A 160 5.77 -8.29 -2.45
CA ALA A 160 6.29 -8.55 -1.12
C ALA A 160 5.77 -9.89 -0.60
N PHE A 161 6.67 -10.68 -0.01
CA PHE A 161 6.35 -11.88 0.75
C PHE A 161 6.84 -11.71 2.19
N VAL A 162 6.01 -12.12 3.15
CA VAL A 162 6.39 -12.20 4.56
C VAL A 162 6.15 -13.62 5.02
N ILE A 163 7.18 -14.26 5.56
CA ILE A 163 7.12 -15.65 6.05
C ILE A 163 7.20 -15.62 7.56
N GLY A 164 6.14 -16.08 8.22
CA GLY A 164 5.98 -16.01 9.66
C GLY A 164 5.36 -14.68 10.14
N GLY A 165 5.52 -14.42 11.43
CA GLY A 165 4.88 -13.31 12.14
C GLY A 165 4.27 -13.78 13.45
N THR A 166 4.09 -12.86 14.39
CA THR A 166 3.51 -13.16 15.72
C THR A 166 2.01 -13.41 15.66
N SER A 167 1.33 -12.86 14.65
CA SER A 167 -0.10 -13.00 14.41
C SER A 167 -0.44 -12.64 12.96
N ALA A 168 -1.65 -12.97 12.53
CA ALA A 168 -2.13 -12.73 11.17
C ALA A 168 -2.08 -11.23 10.80
N GLU A 169 -2.56 -10.37 11.69
CA GLU A 169 -2.57 -8.92 11.52
C GLU A 169 -1.16 -8.33 11.51
N ALA A 170 -0.23 -8.86 12.31
CA ALA A 170 1.17 -8.45 12.27
C ALA A 170 1.83 -8.82 10.93
N THR A 171 1.57 -10.02 10.40
CA THR A 171 2.04 -10.45 9.07
C THR A 171 1.48 -9.57 7.97
N LEU A 172 0.16 -9.30 7.99
CA LEU A 172 -0.51 -8.47 6.98
C LEU A 172 -0.05 -7.00 7.01
N LYS A 173 0.18 -6.45 8.20
CA LYS A 173 0.77 -5.11 8.35
C LYS A 173 2.20 -5.09 7.82
N THR A 174 3.00 -6.12 8.10
CA THR A 174 4.38 -6.20 7.64
C THR A 174 4.46 -6.29 6.13
N VAL A 175 3.65 -7.15 5.49
CA VAL A 175 3.65 -7.27 4.01
C VAL A 175 3.15 -6.01 3.34
N LYS A 176 2.20 -5.27 3.96
CA LYS A 176 1.80 -3.93 3.49
C LYS A 176 2.99 -2.99 3.45
N LEU A 177 3.70 -2.83 4.56
CA LEU A 177 4.85 -1.92 4.68
C LEU A 177 6.04 -2.36 3.80
N ALA A 178 6.29 -3.66 3.68
CA ALA A 178 7.30 -4.18 2.76
C ALA A 178 6.96 -3.81 1.30
N SER A 179 5.68 -3.89 0.89
CA SER A 179 5.27 -3.51 -0.47
C SER A 179 5.43 -2.01 -0.77
N THR A 180 5.58 -1.17 0.25
CA THR A 180 5.89 0.26 0.11
C THR A 180 7.37 0.57 0.28
N LYS A 181 8.24 -0.46 0.30
CA LYS A 181 9.70 -0.32 0.53
C LYS A 181 10.08 0.26 1.89
N TYR A 182 9.15 0.26 2.85
CA TYR A 182 9.40 0.83 4.18
C TYR A 182 10.53 0.08 4.93
N TYR A 183 10.74 -1.19 4.60
CA TYR A 183 11.68 -2.08 5.26
C TYR A 183 12.96 -2.36 4.45
N ASP A 184 13.23 -1.59 3.38
CA ASP A 184 14.42 -1.80 2.54
C ASP A 184 15.75 -1.65 3.30
N GLY A 185 15.74 -0.97 4.45
CA GLY A 185 16.91 -0.80 5.33
C GLY A 185 17.04 -1.82 6.47
N LEU A 186 16.22 -2.89 6.51
CA LEU A 186 16.36 -3.94 7.51
C LEU A 186 17.63 -4.78 7.31
N PRO A 187 18.14 -5.46 8.36
CA PRO A 187 19.20 -6.44 8.23
C PRO A 187 18.85 -7.56 7.24
N THR A 188 19.85 -8.05 6.51
CA THR A 188 19.72 -9.16 5.54
C THR A 188 20.02 -10.53 6.14
N GLU A 189 20.47 -10.58 7.40
CA GLU A 189 20.79 -11.80 8.13
C GLU A 189 20.07 -11.77 9.49
N GLY A 190 19.65 -12.96 9.95
CA GLY A 190 19.10 -13.13 11.28
C GLY A 190 20.17 -13.16 12.36
N ASN A 191 19.76 -13.15 13.62
CA ASN A 191 20.62 -13.32 14.79
C ASN A 191 20.14 -14.48 15.67
N GLU A 192 21.02 -14.92 16.57
CA GLU A 192 20.71 -15.84 17.69
C GLU A 192 20.48 -15.06 19.00
#